data_AF-A0A284VIC1-F1
#
_entry.id   AF-A0A284VIC1-F1
#
_cell.length_a   1.000
_cell.length_b   1.000
_cell.length_c   1.000
_cell.angle_alpha   90.00
_cell.angle_beta   90.00
_cell.angle_gamma   90.00
#
_symmetry.space_group_name_H-M   'P 1'
#
loop_
_entity.id
_entity.type
_entity.pdbx_description
1 polymer ?
#
loop_
_entity_poly.entity_id
_entity_poly.type
_entity_poly.pdbx_seq_one_letter_code
_entity_poly.pdbx_strand_id
1 'polypeptide(L)' 'MGKKFTVKARAHHGTDSLDLTIPTQVCKENKINEGDVFSLEIINEDKLTVLKYTRIFENK' A
#
# COMPACT_ATOMS: atom_id res chain seq x y z
N MET A 1 9.74 -5.43 16.81
CA MET A 1 9.60 -4.17 16.06
C MET A 1 9.41 -4.53 14.60
N GLY A 2 8.28 -4.15 13.98
CA GLY A 2 7.97 -4.53 12.59
C GLY A 2 8.99 -3.96 11.60
N LYS A 3 9.20 -4.67 10.50
CA LYS A 3 10.10 -4.26 9.41
C LYS A 3 9.53 -3.01 8.75
N LYS A 4 10.32 -1.94 8.62
CA LYS A 4 9.91 -0.68 7.99
C LYS A 4 10.47 -0.60 6.58
N PHE A 5 9.62 -0.21 5.64
CA PHE A 5 10.03 0.09 4.27
C PHE A 5 9.66 1.54 3.97
N THR A 6 10.60 2.29 3.40
CA THR A 6 10.32 3.64 2.90
C THR A 6 9.94 3.54 1.43
N VAL A 7 8.77 4.08 1.09
CA VAL A 7 8.26 4.15 -0.27
C VAL A 7 7.97 5.60 -0.62
N LYS A 8 7.93 5.91 -1.91
CA LYS A 8 7.66 7.26 -2.43
C LYS A 8 6.39 7.23 -3.26
N ALA A 9 5.50 8.18 -3.01
CA ALA A 9 4.33 8.44 -3.85
C ALA A 9 4.77 8.90 -5.25
N ARG A 10 4.15 8.36 -6.29
CA ARG A 10 4.43 8.68 -7.69
C ARG A 10 3.14 9.06 -8.39
N ALA A 11 3.21 9.98 -9.36
CA ALA A 11 2.07 10.29 -10.20
C ALA A 11 1.65 9.05 -10.99
N HIS A 12 0.36 8.72 -10.96
CA HIS A 12 -0.21 7.74 -11.86
C HIS A 12 -0.52 8.42 -13.19
N HIS A 13 0.05 7.93 -14.29
CA HIS A 13 -0.08 8.61 -15.57
C HIS A 13 -1.52 8.56 -16.08
N GLY A 14 -2.09 9.73 -16.36
CA GLY A 14 -3.43 9.85 -16.95
C GLY A 14 -4.58 9.85 -15.94
N THR A 15 -4.29 9.92 -14.63
CA THR A 15 -5.30 10.05 -13.58
C THR A 15 -4.88 11.07 -12.53
N ASP A 16 -5.85 11.59 -11.79
CA ASP A 16 -5.62 12.44 -10.62
C ASP A 16 -5.36 11.59 -9.36
N SER A 17 -4.46 10.59 -9.45
CA SER A 17 -4.12 9.71 -8.34
C SER A 17 -2.61 9.47 -8.20
N LEU A 18 -2.21 9.02 -7.02
CA LEU A 18 -0.83 8.68 -6.69
C LEU A 18 -0.68 7.19 -6.41
N ASP A 19 0.43 6.62 -6.85
CA ASP A 19 0.82 5.25 -6.58
C ASP A 19 1.82 5.17 -5.43
N LEU A 20 1.60 4.21 -4.53
CA LEU A 20 2.61 3.71 -3.60
C LEU A 20 2.98 2.28 -3.98
N THR A 21 4.23 2.08 -4.38
CA THR A 21 4.71 0.75 -4.76
C THR A 21 4.93 -0.12 -3.54
N ILE A 22 4.26 -1.28 -3.47
CA ILE A 22 4.56 -2.31 -2.46
C ILE A 22 5.90 -2.95 -2.83
N PRO A 23 6.93 -2.92 -1.95
CA PRO A 23 8.24 -3.48 -2.27
C PRO A 23 8.15 -4.98 -2.57
N THR A 24 8.91 -5.46 -3.54
CA THR A 24 8.92 -6.88 -3.97
C THR A 24 9.13 -7.86 -2.80
N GLN A 25 9.94 -7.47 -1.81
CA GLN A 25 10.14 -8.27 -0.61
C GLN A 25 8.87 -8.44 0.22
N VAL A 26 8.08 -7.37 0.39
CA VAL A 26 6.79 -7.40 1.10
C VAL A 26 5.81 -8.29 0.33
N CYS A 27 5.78 -8.21 -1.00
CA CYS A 27 4.91 -9.07 -1.81
C CYS A 27 5.24 -10.55 -1.62
N LYS A 28 6.52 -10.93 -1.69
CA LYS A 28 6.97 -12.32 -1.51
C LYS A 28 6.69 -12.86 -0.11
N GLU A 29 7.01 -12.08 0.93
CA GLU A 29 6.84 -12.48 2.33
C GLU A 29 5.36 -12.65 2.70
N ASN A 30 4.46 -11.88 2.09
CA ASN A 30 3.03 -11.86 2.41
C ASN A 30 2.12 -12.45 1.32
N LYS A 31 2.69 -13.08 0.29
CA LYS A 31 1.97 -13.65 -0.86
C LYS A 31 0.98 -12.66 -1.49
N ILE A 32 1.39 -11.40 -1.63
CA ILE A 32 0.59 -10.38 -2.31
C ILE A 32 0.83 -10.52 -3.80
N ASN A 33 -0.26 -10.70 -4.53
CA ASN A 33 -0.25 -10.91 -5.98
C ASN A 33 -0.92 -9.76 -6.71
N GLU A 34 -0.68 -9.70 -8.02
CA GLU A 34 -1.44 -8.82 -8.91
C GLU A 34 -2.92 -9.23 -8.88
N GLY A 35 -3.80 -8.23 -8.75
CA GLY A 35 -5.25 -8.44 -8.62
C GLY A 35 -5.77 -8.58 -7.18
N ASP A 36 -4.89 -8.68 -6.17
CA ASP A 36 -5.31 -8.55 -4.77
C ASP A 36 -5.98 -7.18 -4.55
N VAL A 37 -7.08 -7.14 -3.80
CA VAL A 37 -7.81 -5.90 -3.50
C VAL A 37 -7.59 -5.51 -2.06
N PHE A 38 -7.23 -4.24 -1.85
CA PHE A 38 -7.00 -3.65 -0.54
C PHE A 38 -8.03 -2.55 -0.29
N SER A 39 -8.58 -2.51 0.92
CA SER A 39 -9.27 -1.32 1.44
C SER A 39 -8.25 -0.34 2.00
N LEU A 40 -8.51 0.96 1.85
CA LEU A 40 -7.71 2.05 2.42
C LEU A 40 -8.48 2.74 3.55
N GLU A 41 -7.90 2.73 4.74
CA GLU A 41 -8.31 3.56 5.87
C GLU A 41 -7.30 4.72 6.04
N ILE A 42 -7.81 5.94 6.21
CA ILE A 42 -7.00 7.12 6.50
C ILE A 42 -7.15 7.44 7.99
N ILE A 43 -6.04 7.42 8.71
CA ILE A 43 -6.00 7.78 10.13
C ILE A 43 -5.11 9.02 10.25
N ASN A 44 -5.68 10.11 10.78
CA ASN A 44 -4.98 11.36 11.00
C ASN A 44 -4.63 11.48 12.49
N GLU A 45 -3.34 11.52 12.81
CA GLU A 45 -2.82 11.67 14.17
C GLU A 45 -1.82 12.84 14.20
N ASP A 46 -2.18 13.93 14.88
CA ASP A 46 -1.39 15.16 14.97
C ASP A 46 -0.88 15.68 13.61
N LYS A 47 0.41 15.46 13.32
CA LYS A 47 1.10 15.89 12.10
C LYS A 47 1.40 14.73 11.15
N LEU A 48 0.82 13.56 11.42
CA LEU A 48 1.03 12.33 10.66
C LEU A 48 -0.28 11.93 9.99
N THR A 49 -0.18 11.61 8.70
CA THR A 49 -1.24 10.91 7.97
C THR A 49 -0.79 9.47 7.80
N VAL A 50 -1.57 8.55 8.36
CA VAL A 50 -1.33 7.12 8.25
C VAL A 50 -2.30 6.54 7.22
N LEU A 51 -1.74 5.94 6.17
CA LEU A 51 -2.48 5.18 5.17
C LEU A 51 -2.40 3.70 5.55
N LYS A 52 -3.52 3.14 6.01
CA LYS A 52 -3.62 1.74 6.40
C LYS A 52 -4.33 0.96 5.32
N TYR A 53 -3.60 0.09 4.65
CA TYR A 53 -4.13 -0.82 3.64
C TYR A 53 -4.43 -2.19 4.26
N THR A 54 -5.65 -2.68 4.12
CA THR A 54 -6.05 -4.02 4.57
C THR A 54 -6.45 -4.85 3.35
N ARG A 55 -5.80 -6.00 3.13
CA ARG A 55 -6.19 -6.91 2.03
C ARG A 55 -7.58 -7.47 2.33
N ILE A 56 -8.54 -7.21 1.45
CA ILE A 56 -9.93 -7.68 1.59
C ILE A 56 -10.29 -8.75 0.56
N PHE A 57 -9.47 -8.92 -0.48
CA PHE A 57 -9.60 -9.98 -1.46
C PHE A 57 -8.21 -10.47 -1.88
N GLU A 58 -8.05 -11.79 -1.89
CA GLU A 58 -6.87 -12.48 -2.39
C GLU A 58 -7.19 -13.08 -3.76
N ASN A 59 -6.51 -12.58 -4.78
CA ASN A 59 -6.60 -13.14 -6.12
C ASN A 59 -5.79 -14.45 -6.17
N LYS A 60 -6.37 -15.47 -6.80
CA LYS A 60 -5.77 -16.81 -6.87
C LYS A 60 -4.75 -16.93 -7.99
#